data_AF-A0A2U0E1W8-F1
#
_entry.id   AF-A0A2U0E1W8-F1
#
_cell.length_a   1.000
_cell.length_b   1.000
_cell.length_c   1.000
_cell.angle_alpha   90.00
_cell.angle_beta   90.00
_cell.angle_gamma   90.00
#
_symmetry.space_group_name_H-M   'P 1'
#
loop_
_entity.id
_entity.type
_entity.pdbx_description
1 polymer ?
#
loop_
_entity_poly.entity_id
_entity_poly.type
_entity_poly.pdbx_seq_one_letter_code
_entity_poly.pdbx_strand_id
1 'polypeptide(L)'
;MENGELRKGLTFLPSYKLDNTLIPDLVIHHHTTTNNNIIAIEIKSNPKVTGYEIIEDLKKLEIYTRPGKDCLNYQIGILLITNCNFMKKLLSMRIQNRNRIIELLNFHRIAIWTMFLCH
;
A
#
# COMPACT_ATOMS: atom_id res chain seq x y z
N MET A 1 22.22 -3.40 24.78
CA MET A 1 21.44 -4.10 23.75
C MET A 1 20.12 -3.37 23.63
N GLU A 2 20.07 -2.33 22.81
CA GLU A 2 19.00 -1.33 22.85
C GLU A 2 18.27 -1.24 21.52
N ASN A 3 16.97 -1.53 21.54
CA ASN A 3 15.88 -0.79 20.89
C ASN A 3 15.98 -0.41 19.40
N GLY A 4 16.73 -1.18 18.60
CA GLY A 4 16.80 -0.98 17.14
C GLY A 4 15.53 -1.34 16.36
N GLU A 5 14.66 -2.18 16.92
CA GLU A 5 13.46 -2.68 16.22
C GLU A 5 12.24 -1.77 16.35
N LEU A 6 12.02 -1.16 17.52
CA LEU A 6 10.86 -0.30 17.80
C LEU A 6 10.82 0.99 16.96
N ARG A 7 11.98 1.47 16.48
CA ARG A 7 12.08 2.71 15.69
C ARG A 7 11.82 2.53 14.20
N LYS A 8 11.76 1.30 13.68
CA LYS A 8 11.50 1.05 12.25
C LYS A 8 10.03 1.24 11.87
N GLY A 9 9.11 1.12 12.83
CA GLY A 9 7.67 1.08 12.57
C GLY A 9 6.93 2.42 12.60
N LEU A 10 7.55 3.51 13.06
CA LEU A 10 6.85 4.77 13.32
C LEU A 10 7.49 5.94 12.57
N THR A 11 7.26 5.96 11.26
CA THR A 11 7.49 7.19 10.48
C THR A 11 6.27 8.09 10.70
N PHE A 12 6.28 8.87 11.78
CA PHE A 12 5.21 9.85 12.03
C PHE A 12 5.29 10.97 11.00
N LEU A 13 4.20 11.17 10.25
CA LEU A 13 4.04 12.31 9.33
C LEU A 13 3.90 13.60 10.15
N PRO A 14 4.79 14.61 10.00
CA PRO A 14 4.75 15.83 10.81
C PRO A 14 3.50 16.70 10.61
N SER A 15 2.75 16.50 9.52
CA SER A 15 1.63 17.36 9.13
C SER A 15 0.27 16.64 9.04
N TYR A 16 0.22 15.32 9.29
CA TYR A 16 -1.05 14.58 9.29
C TYR A 16 -1.71 14.73 10.66
N LYS A 17 -2.90 15.36 10.71
CA LYS A 17 -3.66 15.51 11.95
C LYS A 17 -3.88 14.14 12.59
N LEU A 18 -3.52 14.05 13.87
CA LEU A 18 -3.29 12.87 14.69
C LEU A 18 -4.43 11.83 14.81
N ASP A 19 -5.58 12.01 14.15
CA ASP A 19 -6.75 11.15 14.41
C ASP A 19 -6.72 9.82 13.63
N ASN A 20 -5.85 9.66 12.63
CA ASN A 20 -5.62 8.39 11.94
C ASN A 20 -4.13 8.23 11.63
N THR A 21 -3.40 7.49 12.47
CA THR A 21 -2.03 7.09 12.12
C THR A 21 -2.11 6.09 10.98
N LEU A 22 -1.67 6.49 9.77
CA LEU A 22 -1.61 5.61 8.62
C LEU A 22 -0.29 4.82 8.66
N ILE A 23 -0.37 3.53 8.98
CA ILE A 23 0.78 2.62 9.07
C ILE A 23 0.61 1.54 8.01
N PRO A 24 1.56 1.38 7.06
CA PRO A 24 1.54 0.27 6.12
C PRO A 24 1.64 -1.08 6.84
N ASP A 25 1.01 -2.13 6.30
CA ASP A 25 1.11 -3.48 6.84
C ASP A 25 2.55 -4.00 6.85
N LEU A 26 3.33 -3.66 5.82
CA LEU A 26 4.75 -3.96 5.73
C LEU A 26 5.53 -2.81 5.09
N VAL A 27 6.74 -2.58 5.62
CA VAL A 27 7.70 -1.64 5.07
C VAL A 27 9.00 -2.35 4.74
N ILE A 28 9.54 -2.10 3.54
CA ILE A 28 10.87 -2.53 3.12
C ILE A 28 11.79 -1.32 3.06
N HIS A 29 12.82 -1.36 3.90
CA HIS A 29 13.86 -0.33 3.97
C HIS A 29 15.08 -0.74 3.15
N HIS A 30 15.90 0.24 2.76
CA HIS A 30 17.24 -0.05 2.29
C HIS A 30 18.07 -0.67 3.42
N HIS A 31 18.82 -1.74 3.13
CA HIS A 31 19.56 -2.49 4.15
C HIS A 31 20.61 -1.65 4.90
N THR A 32 21.10 -0.56 4.29
CA THR A 32 22.08 0.35 4.92
C THR A 32 21.46 1.58 5.58
N THR A 33 20.20 1.94 5.30
CA THR A 33 19.58 3.17 5.83
C THR A 33 18.08 3.02 6.04
N THR A 34 17.57 3.51 7.17
CA THR A 34 16.13 3.62 7.43
C THR A 34 15.49 4.87 6.84
N ASN A 35 16.29 5.80 6.28
CA ASN A 35 15.82 7.10 5.78
C ASN A 35 15.40 7.05 4.31
N ASN A 36 15.73 5.96 3.61
CA ASN A 36 15.32 5.70 2.23
C ASN A 36 14.41 4.48 2.22
N ASN A 37 13.16 4.69 2.64
CA ASN A 37 12.14 3.67 2.57
C ASN A 37 11.83 3.35 1.11
N ILE A 38 12.01 2.10 0.72
CA ILE A 38 11.91 1.71 -0.69
C ILE A 38 10.47 1.35 -1.01
N ILE A 39 9.83 0.54 -0.15
CA ILE A 39 8.52 -0.04 -0.45
C ILE A 39 7.61 0.03 0.77
N ALA A 40 6.38 0.49 0.58
CA ALA A 40 5.26 0.27 1.49
C ALA A 40 4.31 -0.77 0.88
N ILE A 41 3.81 -1.70 1.68
CA ILE A 41 2.90 -2.76 1.23
C ILE A 41 1.63 -2.74 2.09
N GLU A 42 0.48 -2.78 1.44
CA GLU A 42 -0.83 -3.12 2.03
C GLU A 42 -1.20 -4.53 1.56
N ILE A 43 -1.70 -5.37 2.46
CA ILE A 43 -1.96 -6.79 2.20
C ILE A 43 -3.47 -7.05 2.30
N LYS A 44 -4.05 -7.66 1.27
CA LYS A 44 -5.43 -8.16 1.28
C LYS A 44 -5.51 -9.63 0.95
N SER A 45 -6.04 -10.41 1.88
CA SER A 45 -6.21 -11.87 1.76
C SER A 45 -7.67 -12.31 1.67
N ASN A 46 -8.62 -11.39 1.85
CA ASN A 46 -10.04 -11.71 1.86
C ASN A 46 -10.53 -12.04 0.43
N PRO A 47 -11.00 -13.28 0.14
CA PRO A 47 -11.50 -13.63 -1.19
C PRO A 47 -12.76 -12.83 -1.58
N LYS A 48 -13.47 -12.29 -0.58
CA LYS A 48 -14.66 -11.46 -0.75
C LYS A 48 -14.36 -9.95 -0.79
N VAL A 49 -13.10 -9.53 -0.85
CA VAL A 49 -12.71 -8.11 -0.92
C VAL A 49 -13.51 -7.36 -1.99
N THR A 50 -14.02 -6.19 -1.63
CA THR A 50 -14.82 -5.33 -2.48
C THR A 50 -13.94 -4.34 -3.24
N GLY A 51 -14.46 -3.80 -4.35
CA GLY A 51 -13.72 -2.76 -5.07
C GLY A 51 -13.51 -1.49 -4.25
N TYR A 52 -14.42 -1.17 -3.32
CA TYR A 52 -14.26 -0.03 -2.41
C TYR A 52 -13.07 -0.21 -1.48
N GLU A 53 -12.93 -1.39 -0.86
CA GLU A 53 -11.78 -1.69 0.02
C GLU A 53 -10.45 -1.58 -0.74
N ILE A 54 -10.39 -2.11 -1.97
CA ILE A 54 -9.19 -1.98 -2.83
C ILE A 54 -8.87 -0.51 -3.13
N ILE A 55 -9.88 0.30 -3.42
CA ILE A 55 -9.70 1.74 -3.68
C ILE A 55 -9.14 2.46 -2.46
N GLU A 56 -9.64 2.15 -1.27
CA GLU A 56 -9.14 2.77 -0.03
C GLU A 56 -7.67 2.41 0.21
N ASP A 57 -7.26 1.16 0.01
CA ASP A 57 -5.84 0.79 0.16
C ASP A 57 -4.96 1.44 -0.92
N LEU A 58 -5.42 1.52 -2.17
CA LEU A 58 -4.70 2.21 -3.23
C LEU A 58 -4.54 3.71 -2.93
N LYS A 59 -5.54 4.37 -2.33
CA LYS A 59 -5.41 5.76 -1.85
C LYS A 59 -4.38 5.90 -0.73
N LYS A 60 -4.31 4.95 0.21
CA LYS A 60 -3.26 4.95 1.23
C LYS A 60 -1.88 4.83 0.59
N LEU A 61 -1.70 3.89 -0.36
CA LEU A 61 -0.44 3.71 -1.07
C LEU A 61 -0.04 4.97 -1.87
N GLU A 62 -1.00 5.68 -2.44
CA GLU A 62 -0.77 6.98 -3.07
C GLU A 62 -0.26 8.01 -2.05
N ILE A 63 -0.86 8.09 -0.85
CA ILE A 63 -0.40 8.98 0.23
C ILE A 63 1.02 8.60 0.66
N TYR A 64 1.31 7.31 0.81
CA TYR A 64 2.64 6.82 1.19
C TYR A 64 3.71 7.19 0.18
N THR A 65 3.38 7.10 -1.11
CA THR A 65 4.37 7.21 -2.20
C THR A 65 4.44 8.58 -2.84
N ARG A 66 3.49 9.48 -2.53
CA ARG A 66 3.49 10.85 -3.05
C ARG A 66 4.78 11.58 -2.66
N PRO A 67 5.51 12.17 -3.63
CA PRO A 67 6.65 13.00 -3.31
C PRO A 67 6.20 14.32 -2.67
N GLY A 68 6.87 14.76 -1.61
CA GLY A 68 6.55 16.00 -0.92
C GLY A 68 7.35 16.19 0.36
N LYS A 69 7.40 17.43 0.84
CA LYS A 69 8.19 17.83 2.02
C LYS A 69 7.63 17.26 3.34
N ASP A 70 6.36 16.85 3.35
CA ASP A 70 5.68 16.24 4.49
C ASP A 70 4.97 14.93 4.09
N CYS A 71 5.57 14.15 3.20
CA CYS A 71 5.04 12.85 2.78
C CYS A 71 6.00 11.73 3.21
N LEU A 72 5.48 10.51 3.37
CA LEU A 72 6.34 9.36 3.70
C LEU A 72 7.31 9.02 2.56
N ASN A 73 6.97 9.43 1.33
CA ASN A 73 7.79 9.40 0.13
C ASN A 73 8.46 8.04 -0.12
N TYR A 74 7.71 6.96 0.11
CA TYR A 74 8.12 5.63 -0.34
C TYR A 74 8.30 5.64 -1.85
N GLN A 75 9.34 4.97 -2.36
CA GLN A 75 9.58 4.92 -3.80
C GLN A 75 8.48 4.15 -4.53
N ILE A 76 8.02 3.05 -3.93
CA ILE A 76 6.99 2.16 -4.47
C ILE A 76 5.96 1.80 -3.38
N GLY A 77 4.70 1.71 -3.77
CA GLY A 77 3.59 1.23 -2.98
C GLY A 77 3.01 -0.03 -3.63
N ILE A 78 2.85 -1.10 -2.86
CA ILE A 78 2.36 -2.37 -3.37
C ILE A 78 1.07 -2.73 -2.66
N LEU A 79 0.00 -2.98 -3.41
CA LEU A 79 -1.14 -3.72 -2.90
C LEU A 79 -0.90 -5.20 -3.20
N LEU A 80 -0.60 -5.98 -2.17
CA LEU A 80 -0.42 -7.42 -2.27
C LEU A 80 -1.77 -8.12 -2.02
N ILE A 81 -2.34 -8.66 -3.09
CA ILE A 81 -3.58 -9.43 -3.03
C ILE A 81 -3.24 -10.92 -3.00
N THR A 82 -3.62 -11.61 -1.93
CA THR A 82 -3.40 -13.04 -1.75
C THR A 82 -4.72 -13.81 -1.87
N ASN A 83 -4.64 -15.10 -2.17
CA ASN A 83 -5.80 -16.02 -2.22
C ASN A 83 -6.94 -15.57 -3.16
N CYS A 84 -6.60 -14.86 -4.24
CA CYS A 84 -7.60 -14.30 -5.15
C CYS A 84 -7.10 -14.30 -6.61
N ASN A 85 -7.98 -14.66 -7.54
CA ASN A 85 -7.80 -14.29 -8.94
C ASN A 85 -8.15 -12.83 -9.14
N PHE A 86 -7.18 -11.94 -8.91
CA PHE A 86 -7.45 -10.51 -8.96
C PHE A 86 -7.95 -10.04 -10.33
N MET A 87 -7.41 -10.56 -11.44
CA MET A 87 -7.89 -10.17 -12.77
C MET A 87 -9.35 -10.56 -12.99
N LYS A 88 -9.73 -11.80 -12.66
CA LYS A 88 -11.13 -12.26 -12.72
C LYS A 88 -12.01 -11.45 -11.77
N LYS A 89 -11.52 -11.15 -10.57
CA LYS A 89 -12.22 -10.35 -9.57
C LYS A 89 -12.46 -8.93 -10.08
N LEU A 90 -11.43 -8.27 -10.60
CA LEU A 90 -11.47 -6.92 -11.15
C LEU A 90 -12.54 -6.83 -12.24
N LEU A 91 -12.54 -7.77 -13.20
CA LEU A 91 -13.55 -7.82 -14.27
C LEU A 91 -15.00 -7.95 -13.75
N SER A 92 -15.19 -8.64 -12.62
CA SER A 92 -16.51 -8.79 -11.98
C SER A 92 -16.97 -7.58 -11.16
N MET A 93 -16.11 -6.59 -10.92
CA MET A 93 -16.46 -5.40 -10.14
C MET A 93 -17.32 -4.41 -10.95
N ARG A 94 -18.08 -3.57 -10.22
CA ARG A 94 -18.79 -2.41 -10.80
C ARG A 94 -17.83 -1.57 -11.64
N ILE A 95 -18.29 -1.10 -12.80
CA ILE A 95 -17.49 -0.34 -13.77
C ILE A 95 -16.82 0.87 -13.10
N GLN A 96 -17.56 1.61 -12.27
CA GLN A 96 -17.03 2.76 -11.52
C GLN A 96 -15.82 2.39 -10.65
N ASN A 97 -15.89 1.25 -9.95
CA ASN A 97 -14.78 0.79 -9.11
C ASN A 97 -13.58 0.37 -9.97
N ARG A 98 -13.80 -0.34 -11.07
CA ARG A 98 -12.73 -0.71 -12.01
C ARG A 98 -12.01 0.52 -12.54
N ASN A 99 -12.76 1.51 -13.01
CA ASN A 99 -12.20 2.73 -13.57
C ASN A 99 -11.36 3.47 -12.52
N ARG A 100 -11.87 3.58 -11.27
CA ARG A 100 -11.13 4.23 -10.19
C ARG A 100 -9.86 3.47 -9.80
N ILE A 101 -9.90 2.14 -9.79
CA ILE A 101 -8.71 1.31 -9.56
C ILE A 101 -7.67 1.57 -10.65
N ILE A 102 -8.06 1.52 -11.93
CA ILE A 102 -7.16 1.77 -13.06
C ILE A 102 -6.55 3.17 -12.98
N GLU A 103 -7.36 4.19 -12.65
CA GLU A 103 -6.89 5.56 -12.46
C GLU A 103 -5.79 5.66 -11.39
N LEU A 104 -5.99 5.02 -10.24
CA LEU A 104 -4.99 4.98 -9.17
C LEU A 104 -3.72 4.20 -9.57
N LEU A 105 -3.85 3.15 -10.38
CA LEU A 105 -2.71 2.39 -10.91
C LEU A 105 -1.91 3.14 -11.98
N ASN A 106 -2.48 4.18 -12.59
CA ASN A 106 -1.72 5.06 -13.48
C ASN A 106 -0.74 5.96 -12.69
N PHE A 107 -0.82 5.99 -11.36
CA PHE A 107 0.22 6.60 -10.54
C PHE A 107 1.48 5.73 -10.55
N HIS A 108 2.55 6.19 -11.22
CA HIS A 108 3.78 5.42 -11.52
C HIS A 108 4.52 4.79 -10.33
N ARG A 109 4.12 5.09 -9.09
CA ARG A 109 4.71 4.52 -7.88
C ARG A 109 3.86 3.42 -7.23
N ILE A 110 2.70 3.07 -7.80
CA ILE A 110 1.82 2.02 -7.25
C ILE A 110 1.81 0.80 -8.15
N ALA A 111 1.86 -0.38 -7.54
CA ALA A 111 1.71 -1.67 -8.22
C ALA A 111 0.73 -2.58 -7.46
N ILE A 112 0.12 -3.52 -8.18
CA ILE A 112 -0.63 -4.64 -7.58
C ILE A 112 0.16 -5.92 -7.82
N TRP A 113 0.46 -6.63 -6.74
CA TRP A 113 1.03 -7.97 -6.80
C TRP A 113 -0.02 -8.98 -6.37
N THR A 114 -0.04 -10.13 -7.05
CA THR A 114 -1.01 -11.19 -6.78
C THR A 114 -0.29 -12.48 -6.45
N MET A 115 -0.58 -13.06 -5.29
CA MET A 115 -0.14 -14.41 -4.94
C MET A 115 -1.33 -15.35 -4.90
N PHE A 116 -1.30 -16.33 -5.80
CA PHE A 116 -2.23 -17.45 -5.81
C PHE A 116 -1.62 -18.59 -5.00
N LEU A 117 -2.25 -18.96 -3.89
CA LEU A 117 -1.93 -20.22 -3.24
C LEU A 117 -2.74 -21.31 -3.94
N CYS A 118 -2.05 -22.18 -4.68
CA CYS A 118 -2.64 -23.43 -5.18
C CYS A 118 -2.77 -24.39 -4.01
N HIS A 119 -3.99 -24.82 -3.69
CA HIS A 119 -4.27 -25.98 -2.85
C HIS A 119 -4.71 -27.14 -3.75
#